data_AF-A0A353TGS4-F1
#
_entry.id   AF-A0A353TGS4-F1
#
_cell.length_a   1.000
_cell.length_b   1.000
_cell.length_c   1.000
_cell.angle_alpha   90.00
_cell.angle_beta   90.00
_cell.angle_gamma   90.00
#
_symmetry.space_group_name_H-M   'P 1'
#
loop_
_entity.id
_entity.type
_entity.pdbx_description
1 polymer ?
#
loop_
_entity_poly.entity_id
_entity_poly.type
_entity_poly.pdbx_seq_one_letter_code
_entity_poly.pdbx_strand_id
1 'polypeptide(L)'
;NNGYESELQYYQWEFNLVKDKSVNAFAMPGGKIVIYDGLLPVTQTEEALAVVVGHEVAHVIARHAQERISQQMALQYGGAVAGGLLGNSVGAQIGQQVFGLGAQFGVMMPYARKQEYEADEIGLIVMALAGYNPQAAVPFWTRMAQSSQGGAPPEFLSTHPTDEKR
;
A
#
# COMPACT_ATOMS: atom_id res chain seq x y z
N ASN A 1 0.03 26.65 2.16
CA ASN A 1 1.32 25.92 2.22
C ASN A 1 1.47 25.42 3.64
N ASN A 2 1.42 24.10 3.84
CA ASN A 2 1.28 23.48 5.17
C ASN A 2 2.63 23.00 5.75
N GLY A 3 3.77 23.41 5.16
CA GLY A 3 5.11 23.09 5.68
C GLY A 3 5.68 21.74 5.25
N TYR A 4 4.91 20.91 4.54
CA TYR A 4 5.32 19.58 4.10
C TYR A 4 6.11 19.54 2.78
N GLU A 5 6.32 20.69 2.11
CA GLU A 5 7.05 20.73 0.84
C GLU A 5 8.48 20.20 0.95
N SER A 6 9.13 20.45 2.10
CA SER A 6 10.47 19.92 2.36
C SER A 6 10.49 18.41 2.54
N GLU A 7 9.37 17.76 2.88
CA GLU A 7 9.32 16.29 2.97
C GLU A 7 9.42 15.63 1.59
N LEU A 8 9.00 16.33 0.53
CA LEU A 8 9.07 15.82 -0.84
C LEU A 8 10.51 15.56 -1.31
N GLN A 9 11.50 16.25 -0.71
CA GLN A 9 12.91 16.08 -1.05
C GLN A 9 13.46 14.68 -0.68
N TYR A 10 12.76 13.97 0.21
CA TYR A 10 13.15 12.62 0.64
C TYR A 10 12.52 11.51 -0.23
N TYR A 11 11.61 11.85 -1.14
CA TYR A 11 11.02 10.90 -2.08
C TYR A 11 11.72 10.98 -3.44
N GLN A 12 12.39 9.89 -3.81
CA GLN A 12 12.95 9.71 -5.14
C GLN A 12 11.95 8.86 -5.95
N TRP A 13 10.90 9.52 -6.45
CA TRP A 13 9.81 8.84 -7.15
C TRP A 13 10.32 8.03 -8.35
N GLU A 14 10.05 6.73 -8.35
CA GLU A 14 10.29 5.85 -9.48
C GLU A 14 9.09 4.93 -9.67
N PHE A 15 8.67 4.77 -10.91
CA PHE A 15 7.57 3.90 -11.30
C PHE A 15 8.10 2.78 -12.17
N ASN A 16 7.91 1.55 -11.71
CA ASN A 16 8.49 0.38 -12.34
C ASN A 16 7.39 -0.58 -12.77
N LEU A 17 7.34 -0.89 -14.07
CA LEU A 17 6.51 -1.96 -14.60
C LEU A 17 7.31 -3.26 -14.58
N VAL A 18 6.81 -4.26 -13.86
CA VAL A 18 7.44 -5.57 -13.74
C VAL A 18 6.63 -6.61 -14.52
N LYS A 19 7.33 -7.45 -15.27
CA LYS A 19 6.72 -8.54 -16.04
C LYS A 19 6.35 -9.69 -15.10
N ASP A 20 5.15 -9.62 -14.55
CA ASP A 20 4.55 -10.63 -13.66
C ASP A 20 3.04 -10.69 -13.92
N LYS A 21 2.49 -11.91 -14.03
CA LYS A 21 1.07 -12.14 -14.35
C LYS A 21 0.16 -12.07 -13.13
N SER A 22 0.71 -11.95 -11.92
CA SER A 22 -0.06 -11.61 -10.74
C SER A 22 -0.72 -10.22 -10.88
N VAL A 23 -1.97 -10.11 -10.43
CA VAL A 23 -2.68 -8.83 -10.31
C VAL A 23 -2.19 -8.15 -9.04
N ASN A 24 -1.17 -7.29 -9.16
CA ASN A 24 -0.58 -6.60 -8.02
C ASN A 24 0.06 -5.24 -8.37
N ALA A 25 0.17 -4.40 -7.35
CA ALA A 25 0.98 -3.19 -7.29
C ALA A 25 1.34 -2.94 -5.82
N PHE A 26 2.47 -2.28 -5.56
CA PHE A 26 2.84 -1.91 -4.20
C PHE A 26 3.80 -0.71 -4.18
N ALA A 27 3.79 0.00 -3.06
CA ALA A 27 4.73 1.05 -2.74
C ALA A 27 5.81 0.61 -1.75
N MET A 28 7.03 1.11 -1.94
CA MET A 28 8.11 1.02 -0.97
C MET A 28 8.45 2.41 -0.39
N PRO A 29 8.99 2.46 0.85
CA PRO A 29 9.51 3.68 1.43
C PRO A 29 10.48 4.40 0.48
N GLY A 30 10.39 5.74 0.41
CA GLY A 30 11.25 6.55 -0.46
C GLY A 30 10.70 6.78 -1.87
N GLY A 31 9.46 6.38 -2.17
CA GLY A 31 8.74 6.76 -3.39
C GLY A 31 8.88 5.78 -4.56
N LYS A 32 9.25 4.52 -4.30
CA LYS A 32 9.31 3.51 -5.36
C LYS A 32 7.96 2.82 -5.48
N ILE A 33 7.34 2.92 -6.64
CA ILE A 33 6.06 2.27 -6.97
C ILE A 33 6.34 1.15 -7.98
N VAL A 34 5.84 -0.04 -7.67
CA VAL A 34 5.95 -1.22 -8.53
C VAL A 34 4.56 -1.63 -8.99
N ILE A 35 4.43 -1.88 -10.29
CA ILE A 35 3.18 -2.28 -10.94
C ILE A 35 3.47 -3.58 -11.70
N TYR A 36 2.64 -4.60 -11.53
CA TYR A 36 2.77 -5.84 -12.30
C TYR A 36 1.96 -5.77 -13.59
N ASP A 37 2.49 -6.33 -14.69
CA ASP A 37 1.79 -6.33 -15.98
C ASP A 37 0.45 -7.07 -15.95
N GLY A 38 0.28 -8.02 -15.02
CA GLY A 38 -0.97 -8.73 -14.75
C GLY A 38 -2.10 -7.84 -14.23
N LEU A 39 -1.79 -6.65 -13.67
CA LEU A 39 -2.79 -5.67 -13.24
C LEU A 39 -3.44 -4.94 -14.42
N LEU A 40 -2.71 -4.74 -15.52
CA LEU A 40 -3.16 -3.88 -16.63
C LEU A 40 -4.50 -4.33 -17.26
N PRO A 41 -4.74 -5.64 -17.49
CA PRO A 41 -6.05 -6.12 -17.97
C PRO A 41 -7.23 -5.81 -17.05
N VAL A 42 -6.99 -5.65 -15.74
CA VAL A 42 -8.03 -5.29 -14.75
C VAL A 42 -8.30 -3.78 -14.78
N THR A 43 -7.24 -2.98 -14.91
CA THR A 43 -7.38 -1.52 -14.99
C THR A 43 -8.14 -1.09 -16.26
N GLN A 44 -7.81 -1.63 -17.43
CA GLN A 44 -8.40 -1.34 -18.76
C GLN A 44 -8.19 0.08 -19.28
N THR A 45 -8.10 1.10 -18.43
CA THR A 45 -7.89 2.49 -18.81
C THR A 45 -6.80 3.14 -17.97
N GLU A 46 -6.26 4.25 -18.48
CA GLU A 46 -5.28 5.07 -17.77
C GLU A 46 -5.85 5.65 -16.47
N GLU A 47 -7.12 6.08 -16.48
CA GLU A 47 -7.80 6.60 -15.27
C GLU A 47 -7.90 5.53 -14.18
N ALA A 48 -8.21 4.29 -14.55
CA ALA A 48 -8.27 3.19 -13.61
C ALA A 48 -6.88 2.78 -13.11
N LEU A 49 -5.84 2.90 -13.94
CA LEU A 49 -4.46 2.75 -13.47
C LEU A 49 -4.08 3.89 -12.50
N ALA A 50 -4.54 5.12 -12.75
CA ALA A 50 -4.33 6.26 -11.87
C ALA A 50 -4.99 6.09 -10.50
N VAL A 51 -6.09 5.34 -10.40
CA VAL A 51 -6.68 4.94 -9.10
C VAL A 51 -5.66 4.14 -8.28
N VAL A 52 -5.06 3.11 -8.89
CA VAL A 52 -4.06 2.27 -8.20
C VAL A 52 -2.80 3.07 -7.88
N VAL A 53 -2.28 3.82 -8.84
CA VAL A 53 -1.07 4.63 -8.61
C VAL A 53 -1.31 5.69 -7.55
N GLY A 54 -2.46 6.35 -7.55
CA GLY A 54 -2.85 7.32 -6.53
C GLY A 54 -2.90 6.68 -5.14
N HIS A 55 -3.48 5.49 -5.04
CA HIS A 55 -3.53 4.70 -3.80
C HIS A 55 -2.12 4.33 -3.28
N GLU A 56 -1.23 3.85 -4.16
CA GLU A 56 0.16 3.52 -3.78
C GLU A 56 0.98 4.76 -3.37
N VAL A 57 0.80 5.88 -4.08
CA VAL A 57 1.39 7.17 -3.70
C VAL A 57 0.89 7.60 -2.33
N ALA A 58 -0.42 7.43 -2.06
CA ALA A 58 -1.03 7.75 -0.78
C ALA A 58 -0.39 6.97 0.39
N HIS A 59 -0.13 5.67 0.22
CA HIS A 59 0.60 4.88 1.21
C HIS A 59 1.99 5.43 1.55
N VAL A 60 2.70 5.97 0.55
CA VAL A 60 4.02 6.59 0.75
C VAL A 60 3.90 7.89 1.51
N ILE A 61 3.04 8.81 1.06
CA ILE A 61 2.94 10.15 1.67
C ILE A 61 2.34 10.10 3.08
N ALA A 62 1.44 9.15 3.36
CA ALA A 62 0.90 8.89 4.68
C ALA A 62 1.82 8.03 5.56
N ARG A 63 2.97 7.58 5.03
CA ARG A 63 4.01 6.81 5.76
C ARG A 63 3.48 5.50 6.36
N HIS A 64 2.47 4.91 5.73
CA HIS A 64 1.78 3.70 6.21
C HIS A 64 2.73 2.54 6.48
N ALA A 65 3.75 2.34 5.63
CA ALA A 65 4.76 1.30 5.83
C ALA A 65 5.62 1.54 7.09
N GLN A 66 6.03 2.79 7.36
CA GLN A 66 6.78 3.11 8.57
C GLN A 66 5.93 2.88 9.81
N GLU A 67 4.66 3.27 9.76
CA GLU A 67 3.75 3.08 10.89
C GLU A 67 3.50 1.60 11.18
N ARG A 68 3.32 0.76 10.14
CA ARG A 68 3.22 -0.71 10.32
C ARG A 68 4.46 -1.30 10.96
N ILE A 69 5.66 -0.88 10.55
CA ILE A 69 6.92 -1.33 11.16
C ILE A 69 6.99 -0.89 12.62
N SER A 70 6.70 0.39 12.92
CA SER A 70 6.72 0.90 14.30
C SER A 70 5.73 0.16 15.21
N GLN A 71 4.54 -0.19 14.70
CA GLN A 71 3.57 -0.97 15.45
C GLN A 71 4.01 -2.41 15.67
N GLN A 72 4.57 -3.06 14.66
CA GLN A 72 5.12 -4.40 14.82
C GLN A 72 6.25 -4.44 15.84
N MET A 73 7.15 -3.45 15.79
CA MET A 73 8.19 -3.27 16.79
C MET A 73 7.58 -3.06 18.18
N ALA A 74 6.56 -2.22 18.32
CA ALA A 74 5.89 -1.99 19.59
C ALA A 74 5.17 -3.26 20.11
N LEU A 75 4.58 -4.08 19.23
CA LEU A 75 3.94 -5.34 19.62
C LEU A 75 4.96 -6.43 19.99
N GLN A 76 6.05 -6.53 19.21
CA GLN A 76 7.08 -7.54 19.40
C GLN A 76 7.99 -7.24 20.60
N TYR A 77 8.28 -5.96 20.82
CA TYR A 77 9.20 -5.50 21.85
C TYR A 77 8.54 -4.68 22.97
N GLY A 78 7.23 -4.42 22.91
CA GLY A 78 6.51 -3.71 23.98
C GLY A 78 6.59 -4.42 25.33
N GLY A 79 6.82 -5.74 25.35
CA GLY A 79 7.19 -6.50 26.55
C GLY A 79 8.70 -6.55 26.84
N ALA A 80 9.56 -6.35 25.84
CA ALA A 80 11.03 -6.45 25.94
C ALA A 80 11.71 -5.12 26.29
N VAL A 81 11.05 -3.97 26.10
CA VAL A 81 11.54 -2.64 26.54
C VAL A 81 11.74 -2.59 28.07
N ALA A 82 11.05 -3.45 28.84
CA ALA A 82 11.28 -3.62 30.26
C ALA A 82 12.62 -4.32 30.63
N GLY A 83 13.34 -4.90 29.64
CA GLY A 83 14.49 -5.79 29.88
C GLY A 83 15.82 -5.37 29.23
N GLY A 84 15.93 -4.18 28.63
CA GLY A 84 17.23 -3.61 28.21
C GLY A 84 18.03 -4.36 27.13
N LEU A 85 17.41 -5.27 26.37
CA LEU A 85 18.08 -6.08 25.32
C LEU A 85 17.60 -5.69 23.92
N LEU A 86 18.07 -4.56 23.38
CA LEU A 86 17.95 -4.27 21.95
C LEU A 86 19.35 -4.09 21.37
N GLY A 87 19.93 -5.19 20.89
CA GLY A 87 21.19 -5.22 20.14
C GLY A 87 21.00 -5.21 18.62
N ASN A 88 22.11 -5.33 17.89
CA ASN A 88 22.23 -5.25 16.41
C ASN A 88 21.38 -6.26 15.58
N SER A 89 20.58 -7.13 16.21
CA SER A 89 19.72 -8.11 15.52
C SER A 89 18.43 -7.50 14.94
N VAL A 90 18.02 -6.31 15.42
CA VAL A 90 16.79 -5.64 14.97
C VAL A 90 16.87 -5.23 13.48
N GLY A 91 18.02 -4.73 13.02
CA GLY A 91 18.17 -4.24 11.65
C GLY A 91 18.02 -5.32 10.57
N ALA A 92 18.49 -6.55 10.85
CA ALA A 92 18.39 -7.67 9.91
C ALA A 92 16.98 -8.28 9.84
N GLN A 93 16.22 -8.24 10.94
CA GLN A 93 14.84 -8.72 10.98
C GLN A 93 13.87 -7.76 10.28
N ILE A 94 14.12 -6.45 10.35
CA ILE A 94 13.32 -5.43 9.65
C ILE A 94 13.35 -5.65 8.13
N GLY A 95 14.50 -5.98 7.55
CA GLY A 95 14.63 -6.23 6.11
C GLY A 95 13.80 -7.41 5.59
N GLN A 96 13.61 -8.45 6.41
CA GLN A 96 12.76 -9.60 6.06
C GLN A 96 11.27 -9.33 6.28
N GLN A 97 10.92 -8.50 7.28
CA GLN A 97 9.54 -8.11 7.52
C GLN A 97 9.00 -7.18 6.44
N VAL A 98 9.80 -6.23 5.94
CA VAL A 98 9.36 -5.34 4.84
C VAL A 98 8.99 -6.12 3.56
N PHE A 99 9.61 -7.28 3.33
CA PHE A 99 9.39 -8.11 2.14
C PHE A 99 8.33 -9.22 2.32
N GLY A 100 7.85 -9.48 3.55
CA GLY A 100 7.13 -10.72 3.90
C GLY A 100 5.69 -10.56 4.43
N LEU A 101 5.12 -9.36 4.43
CA LEU A 101 3.90 -9.06 5.20
C LEU A 101 2.57 -9.31 4.48
N GLY A 102 2.46 -10.42 3.76
CA GLY A 102 1.16 -10.94 3.32
C GLY A 102 0.37 -11.69 4.40
N ALA A 103 0.94 -11.96 5.60
CA ALA A 103 0.51 -13.11 6.39
C ALA A 103 0.29 -12.96 7.92
N GLN A 104 0.12 -11.76 8.50
CA GLN A 104 -0.10 -11.63 9.96
C GLN A 104 -1.51 -11.11 10.31
N PHE A 105 -2.45 -12.05 10.32
CA PHE A 105 -3.90 -11.91 10.05
C PHE A 105 -4.85 -11.56 11.21
N GLY A 106 -4.39 -11.22 12.42
CA GLY A 106 -5.29 -11.09 13.58
C GLY A 106 -5.59 -9.66 14.04
N VAL A 107 -4.57 -9.00 14.58
CA VAL A 107 -4.70 -7.70 15.28
C VAL A 107 -4.44 -6.52 14.33
N MET A 108 -3.69 -6.73 13.26
CA MET A 108 -3.38 -5.70 12.27
C MET A 108 -4.53 -5.41 11.30
N MET A 109 -5.53 -6.29 11.18
CA MET A 109 -6.59 -6.19 10.17
C MET A 109 -7.46 -4.92 10.25
N PRO A 110 -7.98 -4.49 11.41
CA PRO A 110 -8.78 -3.26 11.47
C PRO A 110 -7.94 -2.00 11.24
N TYR A 111 -6.68 -2.03 11.68
CA TYR A 111 -5.75 -0.92 11.51
C TYR A 111 -5.29 -0.80 10.05
N ALA A 112 -5.01 -1.93 9.40
CA ALA A 112 -4.73 -1.99 7.97
C ALA A 112 -5.89 -1.39 7.18
N ARG A 113 -7.15 -1.77 7.46
CA ARG A 113 -8.32 -1.18 6.77
C ARG A 113 -8.43 0.33 6.90
N LYS A 114 -8.09 0.91 8.06
CA LYS A 114 -8.07 2.37 8.23
C LYS A 114 -7.06 3.02 7.29
N GLN A 115 -5.86 2.45 7.19
CA GLN A 115 -4.84 2.92 6.26
C GLN A 115 -5.27 2.75 4.80
N GLU A 116 -5.99 1.67 4.46
CA GLU A 116 -6.53 1.50 3.11
C GLU A 116 -7.56 2.60 2.76
N TYR A 117 -8.49 2.93 3.67
CA TYR A 117 -9.45 4.02 3.44
C TYR A 117 -8.79 5.39 3.34
N GLU A 118 -7.79 5.66 4.19
CA GLU A 118 -7.00 6.89 4.10
C GLU A 118 -6.23 6.95 2.77
N ALA A 119 -5.67 5.82 2.32
CA ALA A 119 -4.99 5.73 1.05
C ALA A 119 -5.95 5.92 -0.14
N ASP A 120 -7.18 5.42 -0.06
CA ASP A 120 -8.21 5.68 -1.08
C ASP A 120 -8.60 7.16 -1.12
N GLU A 121 -8.90 7.78 0.02
CA GLU A 121 -9.29 9.19 0.08
C GLU A 121 -8.20 10.09 -0.48
N ILE A 122 -6.97 9.94 0.02
CA ILE A 122 -5.82 10.70 -0.45
C ILE A 122 -5.52 10.39 -1.92
N GLY A 123 -5.60 9.11 -2.33
CA GLY A 123 -5.35 8.69 -3.70
C GLY A 123 -6.33 9.30 -4.69
N LEU A 124 -7.62 9.38 -4.33
CA LEU A 124 -8.65 10.06 -5.13
C LEU A 124 -8.36 11.56 -5.27
N ILE A 125 -7.86 12.21 -4.21
CA ILE A 125 -7.44 13.61 -4.26
C ILE A 125 -6.21 13.77 -5.18
N VAL A 126 -5.20 12.91 -5.03
CA VAL A 126 -3.98 12.95 -5.84
C VAL A 126 -4.29 12.74 -7.32
N MET A 127 -5.13 11.77 -7.67
CA MET A 127 -5.50 11.55 -9.08
C MET A 127 -6.33 12.72 -9.62
N ALA A 128 -7.21 13.33 -8.81
CA ALA A 128 -7.96 14.52 -9.22
C ALA A 128 -7.03 15.71 -9.50
N LEU A 129 -6.03 15.93 -8.64
CA LEU A 129 -5.01 16.97 -8.83
C LEU A 129 -4.15 16.72 -10.08
N ALA A 130 -3.94 15.46 -10.45
CA ALA A 130 -3.27 15.06 -11.68
C ALA A 130 -4.17 15.18 -12.94
N GLY A 131 -5.45 15.56 -12.78
CA GLY A 131 -6.39 15.76 -13.88
C GLY A 131 -7.25 14.55 -14.25
N TYR A 132 -7.19 13.46 -13.48
CA TYR A 132 -8.01 12.27 -13.69
C TYR A 132 -9.36 12.35 -13.00
N ASN A 133 -10.36 11.62 -13.52
CA ASN A 133 -11.69 11.55 -12.93
C ASN A 133 -11.75 10.54 -11.76
N PRO A 134 -11.96 10.96 -10.50
CA PRO A 134 -12.01 10.05 -9.35
C PRO A 134 -13.15 9.03 -9.42
N GLN A 135 -14.20 9.30 -10.20
CA GLN A 135 -15.31 8.36 -10.41
C GLN A 135 -14.87 7.07 -11.13
N ALA A 136 -13.67 7.03 -11.72
CA ALA A 136 -13.11 5.81 -12.30
C ALA A 136 -12.80 4.72 -11.25
N ALA A 137 -12.71 5.09 -9.96
CA ALA A 137 -12.43 4.14 -8.88
C ALA A 137 -13.55 3.11 -8.68
N VAL A 138 -14.82 3.52 -8.72
CA VAL A 138 -15.97 2.62 -8.51
C VAL A 138 -16.01 1.45 -9.51
N PRO A 139 -15.97 1.70 -10.85
CA PRO A 139 -15.96 0.61 -11.80
C PRO A 139 -14.64 -0.20 -11.75
N PHE A 140 -13.52 0.41 -11.38
CA PHE A 140 -12.26 -0.31 -11.17
C PHE A 140 -12.37 -1.31 -10.01
N TRP A 141 -12.80 -0.88 -8.82
CA TRP A 141 -12.94 -1.76 -7.65
C TRP A 141 -13.98 -2.86 -7.90
N THR A 142 -15.02 -2.56 -8.66
CA THR A 142 -15.99 -3.58 -9.12
C THR A 142 -15.31 -4.68 -9.94
N ARG A 143 -14.45 -4.31 -10.90
CA ARG A 143 -13.67 -5.29 -11.70
C ARG A 143 -12.67 -6.05 -10.84
N MET A 144 -11.98 -5.37 -9.92
CA MET A 144 -11.04 -5.99 -9.00
C MET A 144 -11.73 -7.05 -8.13
N ALA A 145 -12.89 -6.73 -7.56
CA ALA A 145 -13.69 -7.67 -6.78
C ALA A 145 -14.16 -8.87 -7.62
N GLN A 146 -14.59 -8.64 -8.86
CA GLN A 146 -15.00 -9.69 -9.80
C GLN A 146 -13.85 -10.62 -10.18
N SER A 147 -12.61 -10.11 -10.27
CA SER A 147 -11.44 -10.93 -10.56
C SER A 147 -11.14 -11.99 -9.48
N SER A 148 -11.73 -11.83 -8.28
CA SER A 148 -11.63 -12.78 -7.17
C SER A 148 -12.64 -13.93 -7.24
N GLN A 149 -13.69 -13.85 -8.07
CA GLN A 149 -14.83 -14.77 -8.01
C GLN A 149 -14.58 -16.16 -8.64
N GLY A 150 -13.38 -16.41 -9.18
CA GLY A 150 -12.99 -17.67 -9.83
C GLY A 150 -11.89 -18.48 -9.13
N GLY A 151 -11.42 -18.07 -7.94
CA GLY A 151 -10.27 -18.68 -7.27
C GLY A 151 -9.80 -17.94 -6.01
N ALA A 152 -8.50 -18.01 -5.71
CA ALA A 152 -7.91 -17.17 -4.67
C ALA A 152 -8.03 -15.69 -5.06
N PRO A 153 -8.24 -14.76 -4.09
CA PRO A 153 -8.28 -13.34 -4.38
C PRO A 153 -6.95 -12.89 -5.03
N PRO A 154 -6.99 -11.84 -5.87
CA PRO A 154 -5.78 -11.17 -6.35
C PRO A 154 -4.77 -10.94 -5.23
N GLU A 155 -3.50 -11.04 -5.57
CA GLU A 155 -2.42 -10.73 -4.65
C GLU A 155 -2.55 -9.30 -4.10
N PHE A 156 -2.99 -8.36 -4.95
CA PHE A 156 -3.36 -7.01 -4.54
C PHE A 156 -4.36 -6.97 -3.38
N LEU A 157 -5.44 -7.77 -3.43
CA LEU A 157 -6.45 -7.79 -2.34
C LEU A 157 -5.96 -8.53 -1.09
N SER A 158 -4.86 -9.28 -1.21
CA SER A 158 -4.21 -9.93 -0.07
C SER A 158 -3.32 -8.94 0.69
N THR A 159 -2.70 -7.98 -0.01
CA THR A 159 -1.93 -6.89 0.61
C THR A 159 -2.78 -5.66 0.95
N HIS A 160 -3.87 -5.43 0.21
CA HIS A 160 -4.83 -4.32 0.35
C HIS A 160 -6.24 -4.85 0.60
N PRO A 161 -6.57 -5.22 1.85
CA PRO A 161 -7.87 -5.80 2.17
C PRO A 161 -9.00 -4.81 1.82
N THR A 162 -9.97 -5.28 1.06
CA THR A 162 -11.17 -4.50 0.66
C THR A 162 -12.42 -4.95 1.43
N ASP A 163 -13.39 -4.05 1.58
CA ASP A 163 -14.75 -4.39 2.02
C ASP A 163 -15.80 -3.51 1.33
N GLU A 164 -17.08 -3.73 1.63
CA GLU A 164 -18.21 -3.01 1.02
C GLU A 164 -18.23 -1.50 1.30
N LYS A 165 -17.40 -1.00 2.23
CA LYS A 165 -17.38 0.43 2.59
C LYS A 165 -16.35 1.24 1.81
N ARG A 166 -15.57 0.57 0.97
CA ARG A 166 -14.50 1.13 0.15
C ARG A 166 -15.05 1.77 -1.13
#